data_AF-A0A9P7F477-F1
#
_entry.id   AF-A0A9P7F477-F1
#
_cell.length_a   1.000
_cell.length_b   1.000
_cell.length_c   1.000
_cell.angle_alpha   90.00
_cell.angle_beta   90.00
_cell.angle_gamma   90.00
#
_symmetry.space_group_name_H-M   'P 1'
#
loop_
_entity.id
_entity.type
_entity.pdbx_description
1 polymer ?
#
loop_
_entity_poly.entity_id
_entity_poly.type
_entity_poly.pdbx_seq_one_letter_code
_entity_poly.pdbx_strand_id
1 'polypeptide(L)'
;GRRTDEVNGLLDEQFKVIDDIFNNLVAKTGLPLQQISHAYHKARGRIHSAFNHWNVYGHYLKVNRTQELRRLGKDVGTDNAQITSTIRGECYKVFQLAYPDTWQDILEVFEEAEM
;
A
#
# COMPACT_ATOMS: atom_id res chain seq x y z
N GLY A 1 -22.58 -7.13 -19.30
CA GLY A 1 -23.50 -8.26 -19.57
C GLY A 1 -24.14 -8.69 -18.25
N ARG A 2 -25.43 -9.00 -18.25
CA ARG A 2 -26.15 -9.49 -17.06
C ARG A 2 -25.67 -10.91 -16.74
N ARG A 3 -25.32 -11.19 -15.48
CA ARG A 3 -24.95 -12.55 -15.05
C ARG A 3 -26.15 -13.47 -15.21
N THR A 4 -25.92 -14.70 -15.68
CA THR A 4 -26.95 -15.74 -15.78
C THR A 4 -27.21 -16.36 -14.41
N ASP A 5 -28.38 -16.98 -14.23
CA ASP A 5 -28.75 -17.64 -12.97
C ASP A 5 -27.80 -18.79 -12.62
N GLU A 6 -27.27 -19.47 -13.63
CA GLU A 6 -26.23 -20.50 -13.49
C GLU A 6 -24.93 -19.95 -12.90
N VAL A 7 -24.49 -18.77 -13.35
CA VAL A 7 -23.31 -18.10 -12.80
C VAL A 7 -23.55 -17.66 -11.36
N ASN A 8 -24.76 -17.21 -11.02
CA ASN A 8 -25.10 -16.86 -9.64
C ASN A 8 -25.10 -18.09 -8.72
N GLY A 9 -25.65 -19.22 -9.18
CA GLY A 9 -25.62 -20.48 -8.44
C GLY A 9 -24.20 -20.96 -8.15
N LEU A 10 -23.30 -20.87 -9.14
CA LEU A 10 -21.89 -21.19 -8.95
C LEU A 10 -21.22 -20.24 -7.96
N LEU A 11 -21.49 -18.93 -8.04
CA LEU A 11 -20.92 -17.95 -7.11
C LEU A 11 -21.35 -18.23 -5.66
N ASP A 12 -22.63 -18.52 -5.43
CA ASP A 12 -23.13 -18.85 -4.09
C ASP A 12 -22.48 -20.10 -3.52
N GLU A 13 -22.25 -21.14 -4.33
CA GLU A 13 -21.54 -22.35 -3.89
C GLU A 13 -20.09 -22.03 -3.51
N GLN A 14 -19.39 -21.26 -4.34
CA GLN A 14 -18.00 -20.91 -4.07
C GLN A 14 -17.85 -19.94 -2.90
N PHE A 15 -18.82 -19.03 -2.69
CA PHE A 15 -18.81 -18.16 -1.51
C PHE A 15 -18.93 -18.94 -0.21
N LYS A 16 -19.73 -20.01 -0.16
CA LYS A 16 -19.77 -20.90 1.01
C LYS A 16 -18.41 -21.52 1.32
N VAL A 17 -17.69 -21.98 0.29
CA VAL A 17 -16.34 -22.54 0.46
C VAL A 17 -15.38 -21.49 1.02
N ILE A 18 -15.48 -20.25 0.54
CA ILE A 18 -14.67 -19.12 1.04
C ILE A 18 -15.02 -18.82 2.50
N ASP A 19 -16.31 -18.75 2.84
CA ASP A 19 -16.79 -18.51 4.20
C ASP A 19 -16.26 -19.58 5.17
N ASP A 20 -16.26 -20.85 4.78
CA ASP A 20 -15.70 -21.95 5.58
C ASP A 20 -14.21 -21.79 5.84
N ILE A 21 -13.43 -21.34 4.85
CA ILE A 21 -12.00 -21.06 4.99
C ILE A 21 -11.78 -19.92 5.99
N PHE A 22 -12.53 -18.83 5.84
CA PHE A 22 -12.43 -17.69 6.74
C PHE A 22 -12.85 -18.05 8.18
N ASN A 23 -13.91 -18.82 8.35
CA ASN A 23 -14.35 -19.31 9.67
C ASN A 23 -13.30 -20.23 10.30
N ASN A 24 -12.63 -21.07 9.51
CA ASN A 24 -11.52 -21.89 10.00
C ASN A 24 -10.36 -21.02 10.50
N LEU A 25 -10.05 -19.93 9.79
CA LEU A 25 -9.04 -18.96 10.20
C LEU A 25 -9.44 -18.24 11.49
N VAL A 26 -10.71 -17.85 11.66
CA VAL A 26 -11.24 -17.30 12.91
C VAL A 26 -11.00 -18.29 14.06
N ALA A 27 -11.38 -19.55 13.88
CA ALA A 27 -11.23 -20.58 14.90
C ALA A 27 -9.76 -20.84 15.30
N LYS A 28 -8.83 -20.78 14.35
CA LYS A 28 -7.40 -21.02 14.60
C LYS A 28 -6.65 -19.82 15.17
N THR A 29 -7.03 -18.61 14.77
CA THR A 29 -6.30 -17.38 15.13
C THR A 29 -6.94 -16.63 16.31
N GLY A 30 -8.22 -16.88 16.59
CA GLY A 30 -9.02 -16.10 17.54
C GLY A 30 -9.33 -14.68 17.07
N LEU A 31 -8.92 -14.30 15.85
CA LEU A 31 -9.16 -12.98 15.29
C LEU A 31 -10.59 -12.88 14.73
N PRO A 32 -11.26 -11.73 14.85
CA PRO A 32 -12.55 -11.51 14.19
C PRO A 32 -12.46 -11.63 12.67
N LEU A 33 -13.52 -12.15 12.04
CA LEU A 33 -13.63 -12.30 10.59
C LEU A 33 -13.26 -11.03 9.82
N GLN A 34 -13.68 -9.87 10.31
CA GLN A 34 -13.36 -8.56 9.73
C GLN A 34 -11.86 -8.27 9.68
N GLN A 35 -11.11 -8.62 10.73
CA GLN A 35 -9.65 -8.42 10.76
C GLN A 35 -8.93 -9.37 9.82
N ILE A 36 -9.40 -10.62 9.72
CA ILE A 36 -8.84 -11.62 8.81
C ILE A 36 -9.12 -11.23 7.35
N SER A 37 -10.35 -10.78 7.06
CA SER A 37 -10.73 -10.26 5.75
C SER A 37 -9.88 -9.04 5.36
N HIS A 38 -9.74 -8.08 6.28
CA HIS A 38 -8.87 -6.92 6.06
C HIS A 38 -7.40 -7.33 5.83
N ALA A 39 -6.85 -8.26 6.62
CA ALA A 39 -5.49 -8.76 6.42
C ALA A 39 -5.32 -9.51 5.09
N TYR A 40 -6.32 -10.31 4.69
CA TYR A 40 -6.35 -10.99 3.41
C TYR A 40 -6.38 -10.01 2.24
N HIS A 41 -7.28 -9.02 2.30
CA HIS A 41 -7.37 -7.96 1.30
C HIS A 41 -6.13 -7.05 1.30
N LYS A 42 -5.47 -6.83 2.43
CA LYS A 42 -4.18 -6.13 2.47
C LYS A 42 -3.08 -6.95 1.78
N ALA A 43 -2.96 -8.23 2.13
CA ALA A 43 -1.97 -9.12 1.54
C ALA A 43 -2.17 -9.35 0.03
N ARG A 44 -3.42 -9.39 -0.44
CA ARG A 44 -3.78 -9.60 -1.85
C ARG A 44 -4.03 -8.30 -2.63
N GLY A 45 -4.41 -7.22 -1.95
CA GLY A 45 -4.50 -5.87 -2.49
C GLY A 45 -3.13 -5.34 -2.91
N ARG A 46 -2.07 -5.74 -2.19
CA ARG A 46 -0.66 -5.58 -2.63
C ARG A 46 -0.33 -6.31 -3.93
N ILE A 47 -1.09 -7.36 -4.31
CA ILE A 47 -0.90 -8.12 -5.56
C ILE A 47 -1.74 -7.56 -6.71
N HIS A 48 -2.90 -6.96 -6.41
CA HIS A 48 -3.86 -6.49 -7.44
C HIS A 48 -3.91 -4.97 -7.63
N SER A 49 -3.51 -4.17 -6.64
CA SER A 49 -3.24 -2.75 -6.86
C SER A 49 -1.89 -2.65 -7.53
N ALA A 50 -1.85 -2.02 -8.69
CA ALA A 50 -0.61 -1.47 -9.24
C ALA A 50 -0.17 -0.27 -8.36
N PHE A 51 0.02 -0.51 -7.06
CA PHE A 51 0.46 0.48 -6.09
C PHE A 51 1.80 1.00 -6.56
N ASN A 52 1.75 2.15 -7.20
CA ASN A 52 2.91 2.74 -7.84
C ASN A 52 3.66 3.49 -6.76
N HIS A 53 4.46 2.75 -5.99
CA HIS A 53 5.30 3.27 -4.91
C HIS A 53 6.11 4.48 -5.36
N TRP A 54 6.55 4.50 -6.62
CA TRP A 54 7.21 5.65 -7.19
C TRP A 54 6.28 6.87 -7.18
N ASN A 55 5.08 6.78 -7.75
CA ASN A 55 4.07 7.87 -7.73
C ASN A 55 3.74 8.33 -6.32
N VAL A 56 3.43 7.40 -5.41
CA VAL A 56 3.12 7.70 -4.00
C VAL A 56 4.29 8.41 -3.32
N TYR A 57 5.52 7.93 -3.54
CA TYR A 57 6.72 8.61 -3.05
C TYR A 57 6.84 10.04 -3.57
N GLY A 58 6.37 10.33 -4.79
CA GLY A 58 6.35 11.69 -5.32
C GLY A 58 5.42 12.63 -4.53
N HIS A 59 4.29 12.13 -4.04
CA HIS A 59 3.41 12.87 -3.15
C HIS A 59 4.02 13.00 -1.75
N TYR A 60 4.51 11.89 -1.20
CA TYR A 60 5.21 11.85 0.08
C TYR A 60 6.37 12.87 0.13
N LEU A 61 7.18 12.94 -0.93
CA LEU A 61 8.30 13.87 -1.05
C LEU A 61 7.86 15.34 -1.10
N LYS A 62 6.68 15.65 -1.65
CA LYS A 62 6.16 17.02 -1.64
C LYS A 62 5.75 17.44 -0.23
N VAL A 63 5.08 16.55 0.50
CA VAL A 63 4.63 16.80 1.88
C VAL A 63 5.82 16.84 2.85
N ASN A 64 6.79 15.93 2.70
CA ASN A 64 7.94 15.75 3.59
C ASN A 64 9.23 16.36 3.03
N ARG A 65 9.11 17.37 2.16
CA ARG A 65 10.22 17.91 1.35
C ARG A 65 11.46 18.25 2.16
N THR A 66 11.29 19.01 3.24
CA THR A 66 12.40 19.46 4.10
C THR A 66 13.14 18.29 4.72
N GLN A 67 12.41 17.26 5.16
CA GLN A 67 12.99 16.06 5.76
C GLN A 67 13.78 15.25 4.73
N GLU A 68 13.21 15.03 3.55
CA GLU A 68 13.82 14.22 2.49
C GLU A 68 15.06 14.90 1.90
N LEU A 69 15.02 16.22 1.70
CA LEU A 69 16.20 16.98 1.24
C LEU A 69 17.32 16.98 2.29
N ARG A 70 16.97 17.13 3.57
CA ARG A 70 17.94 16.98 4.67
C ARG A 70 18.54 15.57 4.69
N ARG A 71 17.73 14.54 4.47
CA ARG A 71 18.20 13.15 4.41
C ARG A 71 19.18 12.93 3.25
N LEU A 72 18.97 13.62 2.13
CA LEU A 72 19.89 13.64 0.99
C LEU A 72 21.18 14.46 1.26
N GLY A 73 21.27 15.18 2.38
CA GLY A 73 22.39 16.06 2.69
C GLY A 73 22.38 17.36 1.87
N LYS A 74 21.26 17.70 1.24
CA LYS A 74 21.07 19.00 0.58
C LYS A 74 20.55 20.00 1.60
N ASP A 75 21.33 21.05 1.83
CA ASP A 75 21.02 22.05 2.85
C ASP A 75 19.72 22.80 2.53
N VAL A 76 18.96 23.14 3.57
CA VAL A 76 17.55 23.58 3.56
C VAL A 76 17.35 24.98 2.96
N GLY A 77 18.34 25.51 2.22
CA GLY A 77 18.26 26.80 1.54
C GLY A 77 17.52 26.78 0.20
N THR A 78 16.98 25.63 -0.22
CA THR A 78 16.33 25.44 -1.53
C THR A 78 14.83 25.24 -1.42
N ASP A 79 14.15 26.06 -0.62
CA ASP A 79 12.68 26.08 -0.52
C ASP A 79 11.98 26.31 -1.88
N ASN A 80 12.70 26.84 -2.88
CA ASN A 80 12.20 27.06 -4.24
C ASN A 80 12.87 26.19 -5.33
N ALA A 81 13.76 25.24 -5.01
CA ALA A 81 14.30 24.35 -6.04
C ALA A 81 13.23 23.36 -6.52
N GLN A 82 12.89 23.45 -7.80
CA GLN A 82 12.00 22.51 -8.46
C GLN A 82 12.53 21.07 -8.25
N ILE A 83 11.73 20.20 -7.64
CA ILE A 83 12.08 18.78 -7.49
C ILE A 83 12.08 18.16 -8.88
N THR A 84 13.27 17.98 -9.44
CA THR A 84 13.46 17.26 -10.70
C THR A 84 13.29 15.75 -10.48
N SER A 85 13.05 15.01 -11.56
CA SER A 85 13.01 13.54 -11.53
C SER A 85 14.30 12.94 -10.93
N THR A 86 15.44 13.57 -11.23
CA THR A 86 16.75 13.18 -10.68
C THR A 86 16.81 13.34 -9.16
N ILE A 87 16.41 14.50 -8.63
CA ILE A 87 16.40 14.75 -7.18
C ILE A 87 15.44 13.78 -6.48
N ARG A 88 14.25 13.56 -7.05
CA ARG A 88 13.30 12.57 -6.53
C ARG A 88 13.90 11.17 -6.49
N GLY A 89 14.63 10.77 -7.54
CA GLY A 89 15.30 9.47 -7.61
C GLY A 89 16.40 9.32 -6.54
N GLU A 90 17.17 10.37 -6.31
CA GLU A 90 18.18 10.41 -5.24
C GLU A 90 17.54 10.31 -3.86
N CYS A 91 16.53 11.13 -3.56
CA CYS A 91 15.82 11.08 -2.30
C CYS A 91 15.17 9.70 -2.08
N TYR A 92 14.59 9.11 -3.12
CA TYR A 92 13.94 7.80 -3.03
C TYR A 92 14.90 6.69 -2.65
N LYS A 93 16.11 6.66 -3.24
CA LYS A 93 17.14 5.70 -2.87
C LYS A 93 17.56 5.87 -1.42
N VAL A 94 17.77 7.11 -0.98
CA VAL A 94 18.15 7.39 0.41
C VAL A 94 17.01 7.04 1.38
N PHE A 95 15.76 7.27 1.01
CA PHE A 95 14.57 6.85 1.75
C PHE A 95 14.52 5.33 1.93
N GLN A 96 14.74 4.57 0.85
CA GLN A 96 14.78 3.10 0.91
C GLN A 96 15.95 2.60 1.77
N LEU A 97 17.12 3.24 1.69
CA LEU A 97 18.27 2.89 2.53
C LEU A 97 18.05 3.20 4.02
N ALA A 98 17.28 4.24 4.33
CA ALA A 98 16.91 4.57 5.70
C ALA A 98 15.88 3.59 6.30
N TYR A 99 15.08 2.94 5.43
CA TYR A 99 13.99 2.03 5.82
C TYR A 99 14.00 0.74 4.98
N PRO A 100 15.05 -0.09 5.05
CA PRO A 100 15.25 -1.21 4.13
C PRO A 100 14.09 -2.19 4.10
N ASP A 101 13.47 -2.46 5.25
CA ASP A 101 12.40 -3.45 5.39
C ASP A 101 10.99 -2.84 5.43
N THR A 102 10.87 -1.52 5.60
CA THR A 102 9.58 -0.86 5.91
C THR A 102 9.21 0.28 4.96
N TRP A 103 10.07 0.63 4.00
CA TRP A 103 9.83 1.75 3.08
C TRP A 103 8.51 1.60 2.29
N GLN A 104 8.09 0.37 1.97
CA GLN A 104 6.82 0.11 1.28
C GLN A 104 5.63 0.40 2.19
N ASP A 105 5.64 -0.18 3.40
CA ASP A 105 4.59 0.02 4.39
C ASP A 105 4.43 1.51 4.76
N ILE A 106 5.53 2.26 4.84
CA ILE A 106 5.48 3.72 5.10
C ILE A 106 4.72 4.45 4.00
N LEU A 107 4.95 4.10 2.74
CA LEU A 107 4.26 4.73 1.61
C LEU A 107 2.80 4.28 1.51
N GLU A 108 2.52 3.01 1.81
CA GLU A 108 1.15 2.49 1.85
C GLU A 108 0.32 3.19 2.94
N VAL A 109 0.86 3.30 4.16
CA VAL A 109 0.20 4.02 5.26
C VAL A 109 0.01 5.50 4.92
N PHE A 110 0.97 6.11 4.23
CA PHE A 110 0.83 7.50 3.78
C PHE A 110 -0.29 7.66 2.74
N GLU A 111 -0.38 6.78 1.72
CA GLU A 111 -1.46 6.83 0.73
C GLU A 111 -2.84 6.59 1.39
N GLU A 112 -2.93 5.65 2.34
CA GLU A 112 -4.16 5.39 3.11
C GLU A 112 -4.60 6.61 3.94
N ALA A 113 -3.67 7.40 4.47
CA ALA A 113 -3.98 8.57 5.29
C ALA A 113 -4.34 9.83 4.47
N GLU A 114 -3.95 9.88 3.19
CA GLU A 114 -4.24 10.99 2.28
C GLU A 114 -5.51 10.76 1.43
N MET A 115 -6.16 9.60 1.54
CA MET A 115 -7.49 9.28 0.98
C MET A 115 -8.62 9.76 1.89
#